data_AF-A0A382IH31-F1
#
_entry.id   AF-A0A382IH31-F1
#
_cell.length_a   1.000
_cell.length_b   1.000
_cell.length_c   1.000
_cell.angle_alpha   90.00
_cell.angle_beta   90.00
_cell.angle_gamma   90.00
#
_symmetry.space_group_name_H-M   'P 1'
#
loop_
_entity.id
_entity.type
_entity.pdbx_description
1 polymer ?
#
loop_
_entity_poly.entity_id
_entity_poly.type
_entity_poly.pdbx_seq_one_letter_code
_entity_poly.pdbx_strand_id
1 'polypeptide(L)'
;MPSIRYSLRKQRRALTQQAQSTAADALYQQLIRQTWFQRASDIGFYWPTDGEISPLVTLNWCLDNNKNCYLPIMNENPQTDTPALFFQPYQTSTKLNLNRVEILEPSLSEASAVEAM
;
A
#
# COMPACT_ATOMS: atom_id res chain seq x y z
N MET A 1 -23.37 10.24 17.76
CA MET A 1 -22.21 11.00 17.25
C MET A 1 -21.49 10.16 16.22
N PRO A 2 -21.10 10.70 15.05
CA PRO A 2 -20.27 9.95 14.10
C PRO A 2 -18.95 9.55 14.76
N SER A 3 -18.46 8.35 14.48
CA SER A 3 -17.17 7.90 15.03
C SER A 3 -16.02 8.74 14.48
N ILE A 4 -14.90 8.78 15.22
CA ILE A 4 -13.67 9.44 14.75
C ILE A 4 -13.23 8.90 13.38
N ARG A 5 -13.35 7.58 13.16
CA ARG A 5 -13.02 6.93 11.87
C ARG A 5 -13.90 7.44 10.73
N TYR A 6 -15.20 7.61 10.98
CA TYR A 6 -16.12 8.15 9.98
C TYR A 6 -15.75 9.59 9.62
N SER A 7 -15.47 10.44 10.61
CA SER A 7 -15.12 11.84 10.39
C SER A 7 -13.84 11.98 9.57
N LEU A 8 -12.78 11.24 9.92
CA LEU A 8 -11.51 11.24 9.18
C LEU A 8 -11.69 10.76 7.73
N ARG A 9 -12.43 9.66 7.51
CA ARG A 9 -12.73 9.18 6.15
C ARG A 9 -13.45 10.22 5.31
N LYS A 10 -14.44 10.91 5.89
CA LYS A 10 -15.18 11.99 5.20
C LYS A 10 -14.24 13.14 4.80
N GLN A 11 -13.33 13.53 5.69
CA GLN A 11 -12.36 14.59 5.41
C GLN A 11 -11.40 14.19 4.27
N ARG A 12 -10.85 12.96 4.30
CA ARG A 12 -9.97 12.46 3.22
C ARG A 12 -10.66 12.45 1.87
N ARG A 13 -11.89 11.93 1.80
CA ARG A 13 -12.69 11.87 0.56
C ARG A 13 -13.05 13.25 0.00
N ALA A 14 -13.02 14.30 0.84
CA ALA A 14 -13.28 15.67 0.42
C ALA A 14 -12.05 16.39 -0.15
N LEU A 15 -10.85 15.79 -0.06
CA LEU A 15 -9.64 16.36 -0.64
C LEU A 15 -9.68 16.32 -2.16
N THR A 16 -9.26 17.41 -2.80
CA THR A 16 -9.10 17.44 -4.26
C THR A 16 -7.97 16.51 -4.70
N GLN A 17 -8.02 16.02 -5.93
CA GLN A 17 -6.96 15.20 -6.49
C GLN A 17 -5.60 15.93 -6.47
N GLN A 18 -5.59 17.24 -6.69
CA GLN A 18 -4.39 18.07 -6.58
C GLN A 18 -3.82 18.07 -5.15
N ALA A 19 -4.68 18.24 -4.13
CA ALA A 19 -4.24 18.21 -2.75
C ALA A 19 -3.67 16.83 -2.36
N GLN A 20 -4.31 15.76 -2.83
CA GLN A 20 -3.82 14.39 -2.62
C GLN A 20 -2.46 14.15 -3.29
N SER A 21 -2.28 14.60 -4.53
CA SER A 21 -1.00 14.50 -5.26
C SER A 21 0.11 15.28 -4.55
N THR A 22 -0.14 16.54 -4.19
CA THR A 22 0.85 17.35 -3.47
C THR A 22 1.24 16.74 -2.13
N ALA A 23 0.27 16.13 -1.41
CA ALA A 23 0.56 15.42 -0.18
C ALA A 23 1.41 14.15 -0.41
N ALA A 24 1.10 13.38 -1.46
CA ALA A 24 1.88 12.20 -1.84
C ALA A 24 3.34 12.55 -2.20
N ASP A 25 3.54 13.62 -2.95
CA ASP A 25 4.88 14.12 -3.31
C ASP A 25 5.64 14.61 -2.07
N ALA A 26 4.96 15.31 -1.16
CA ALA A 26 5.56 15.75 0.10
C ALA A 26 5.99 14.58 0.98
N LEU A 27 5.15 13.53 1.10
CA LEU A 27 5.48 12.30 1.81
C LEU A 27 6.72 11.63 1.20
N TYR A 28 6.73 11.48 -0.12
CA TYR A 28 7.88 10.94 -0.86
C TYR A 28 9.17 11.70 -0.52
N GLN A 29 9.15 13.03 -0.62
CA GLN A 29 10.31 13.88 -0.30
C GLN A 29 10.78 13.73 1.15
N GLN A 30 9.86 13.55 2.09
CA GLN A 30 10.21 13.32 3.49
C GLN A 30 10.88 11.97 3.70
N LEU A 31 10.35 10.91 3.09
CA LEU A 31 10.84 9.53 3.23
C LEU A 31 12.23 9.37 2.64
N ILE A 32 12.47 9.82 1.40
CA ILE A 32 13.77 9.65 0.74
C ILE A 32 14.93 10.37 1.44
N ARG A 33 14.64 11.34 2.32
CA ARG A 33 15.66 12.05 3.12
C ARG A 33 16.05 11.28 4.38
N GLN A 34 15.29 10.27 4.77
CA GLN A 34 15.56 9.51 5.98
C GLN A 34 16.60 8.43 5.73
N THR A 35 17.66 8.40 6.53
CA THR A 35 18.71 7.38 6.42
C THR A 35 18.17 5.96 6.62
N TRP A 36 17.19 5.77 7.52
CA TRP A 36 16.58 4.45 7.74
C TRP A 36 15.81 3.96 6.50
N PHE A 37 15.13 4.87 5.79
CA PHE A 37 14.38 4.54 4.58
C PHE A 37 15.32 4.25 3.41
N GLN A 38 16.38 5.04 3.25
CA GLN A 38 17.41 4.81 2.24
C GLN A 38 18.10 3.44 2.43
N ARG A 39 18.33 3.01 3.67
CA ARG A 39 18.96 1.72 3.99
C ARG A 39 18.02 0.52 3.86
N ALA A 40 16.71 0.70 3.90
CA ALA A 40 15.76 -0.40 3.80
C ALA A 40 15.84 -1.05 2.41
N SER A 41 16.05 -2.37 2.37
CA SER A 41 16.03 -3.19 1.15
C SER A 41 14.63 -3.69 0.81
N ASP A 42 13.85 -4.02 1.83
CA ASP A 42 12.54 -4.67 1.72
C ASP A 42 11.48 -3.77 2.34
N ILE A 43 10.48 -3.38 1.54
CA ILE A 43 9.50 -2.37 1.93
C ILE A 43 8.09 -2.83 1.54
N GLY A 44 7.23 -2.97 2.55
CA GLY A 44 5.79 -3.17 2.37
C GLY A 44 5.08 -1.85 2.09
N PHE A 45 4.24 -1.84 1.06
CA PHE A 45 3.38 -0.73 0.68
C PHE A 45 1.92 -1.14 0.77
N TYR A 46 0.99 -0.25 0.39
CA TYR A 46 -0.42 -0.56 0.19
C TYR A 46 -0.92 0.14 -1.08
N TRP A 47 -2.03 -0.35 -1.63
CA TRP A 47 -2.70 0.35 -2.72
C TRP A 47 -3.69 1.38 -2.15
N PRO A 48 -3.58 2.67 -2.51
CA PRO A 48 -4.39 3.72 -1.88
C PRO A 48 -5.86 3.63 -2.27
N THR A 49 -6.75 3.91 -1.31
CA THR A 49 -8.20 3.97 -1.51
C THR A 49 -8.80 5.11 -0.68
N ASP A 50 -10.06 5.49 -0.93
CA ASP A 50 -10.81 6.41 -0.05
C ASP A 50 -10.13 7.77 0.25
N GLY A 51 -9.37 8.30 -0.72
CA GLY A 51 -8.62 9.56 -0.55
C GLY A 51 -7.43 9.46 0.41
N GLU A 52 -6.92 8.24 0.64
CA GLU A 52 -5.67 8.01 1.38
C GLU A 52 -4.48 8.66 0.69
N ILE A 53 -3.46 8.99 1.49
CA ILE A 53 -2.22 9.51 0.95
C ILE A 53 -1.56 8.45 0.07
N SER A 54 -1.40 8.73 -1.21
CA SER A 54 -0.88 7.74 -2.14
C SER A 54 0.60 7.45 -1.86
N PRO A 55 0.98 6.19 -1.56
CA PRO A 55 2.40 5.83 -1.45
C PRO A 55 3.03 5.55 -2.82
N LEU A 56 2.25 5.57 -3.91
CA LEU A 56 2.69 5.04 -5.22
C LEU A 56 3.88 5.80 -5.82
N VAL A 57 4.02 7.09 -5.55
CA VAL A 57 5.20 7.87 -5.96
C VAL A 57 6.46 7.32 -5.29
N THR A 58 6.37 7.03 -3.98
CA THR A 58 7.48 6.45 -3.22
C THR A 58 7.76 5.02 -3.64
N LEU A 59 6.72 4.22 -3.87
CA LEU A 59 6.82 2.85 -4.38
C LEU A 59 7.60 2.82 -5.70
N ASN A 60 7.24 3.67 -6.66
CA ASN A 60 7.91 3.72 -7.96
C ASN A 60 9.40 4.09 -7.81
N TRP A 61 9.71 5.08 -6.98
CA TRP A 61 11.10 5.42 -6.69
C TRP A 61 11.86 4.24 -6.05
N CYS A 62 11.24 3.48 -5.15
CA CYS A 62 11.86 2.30 -4.57
C CYS A 62 12.17 1.23 -5.62
N LEU A 63 11.24 0.98 -6.56
CA LEU A 63 11.47 0.07 -7.68
C LEU A 63 12.63 0.53 -8.57
N ASP A 64 12.67 1.81 -8.94
CA ASP A 64 13.74 2.40 -9.76
C ASP A 64 15.11 2.34 -9.07
N ASN A 65 15.14 2.25 -7.74
CA ASN A 65 16.35 2.15 -6.93
C ASN A 65 16.65 0.71 -6.47
N ASN A 66 16.10 -0.30 -7.18
CA ASN A 66 16.33 -1.73 -6.93
C ASN A 66 15.99 -2.18 -5.51
N LYS A 67 14.98 -1.57 -4.88
CA LYS A 67 14.44 -2.03 -3.60
C LYS A 67 13.33 -3.05 -3.83
N ASN A 68 13.25 -4.04 -2.95
CA ASN A 68 12.19 -5.03 -2.97
C ASN A 68 10.91 -4.41 -2.40
N CYS A 69 9.91 -4.25 -3.25
CA CYS A 69 8.62 -3.69 -2.86
C CYS A 69 7.60 -4.81 -2.76
N TYR A 70 6.72 -4.72 -1.75
CA TYR A 70 5.69 -5.71 -1.52
C TYR A 70 4.32 -5.05 -1.40
N LEU A 71 3.30 -5.69 -1.95
CA LEU A 71 1.91 -5.29 -1.76
C LEU A 71 1.14 -6.33 -0.95
N PRO A 72 0.18 -5.90 -0.13
CA PRO A 72 -0.62 -6.77 0.69
C PRO A 72 -1.57 -7.60 -0.17
N ILE A 73 -1.79 -8.82 0.25
CA ILE A 73 -2.85 -9.72 -0.19
C ILE A 73 -3.64 -10.10 1.04
N MET A 74 -4.95 -9.91 0.99
CA MET A 74 -5.81 -10.41 2.06
C MET A 74 -6.04 -11.91 1.84
N ASN A 75 -5.58 -12.74 2.77
CA ASN A 75 -5.98 -14.14 2.80
C ASN A 75 -7.35 -14.22 3.46
N GLU A 76 -8.35 -14.45 2.60
CA GLU A 76 -9.73 -14.54 3.01
C GLU A 76 -10.21 -15.99 3.05
N ASN A 77 -9.33 -16.95 3.38
CA ASN A 77 -9.71 -18.35 3.55
C ASN A 77 -10.87 -18.44 4.58
N PRO A 78 -12.09 -18.83 4.15
CA PRO A 78 -13.26 -18.87 5.02
C PRO A 78 -13.16 -19.92 6.15
N GLN A 79 -12.15 -20.80 6.09
CA GLN A 79 -11.96 -21.91 7.03
C GLN A 79 -11.06 -21.53 8.21
N THR A 80 -10.41 -20.37 8.18
CA THR A 80 -9.58 -19.85 9.29
C THR A 80 -10.27 -18.65 9.94
N ASP A 81 -10.56 -18.73 11.24
CA ASP A 81 -11.22 -17.66 12.01
C ASP A 81 -10.40 -16.35 12.12
N THR A 82 -9.15 -16.36 11.65
CA THR A 82 -8.25 -15.21 11.63
C THR A 82 -7.96 -14.76 10.20
N PRO A 83 -8.39 -13.56 9.77
CA PRO A 83 -7.92 -12.97 8.53
C PRO A 83 -6.41 -12.76 8.62
N ALA A 84 -5.67 -13.35 7.69
CA ALA A 84 -4.22 -13.18 7.59
C ALA A 84 -3.87 -12.21 6.46
N LEU A 85 -2.84 -11.39 6.67
CA LEU A 85 -2.31 -10.46 5.69
C LEU A 85 -0.99 -11.00 5.18
N PHE A 86 -0.90 -11.25 3.88
CA PHE A 86 0.34 -11.64 3.23
C PHE A 86 0.91 -10.46 2.45
N PHE A 87 2.21 -10.46 2.23
CA PHE A 87 2.91 -9.52 1.39
C PHE A 87 3.55 -10.27 0.24
N GLN A 88 3.29 -9.80 -0.98
CA GLN A 88 3.86 -10.41 -2.17
C GLN A 88 4.74 -9.42 -2.93
N PRO A 89 5.89 -9.89 -3.47
CA PRO A 89 6.73 -9.05 -4.31
C PRO A 89 5.94 -8.38 -5.43
N TYR A 90 6.15 -7.08 -5.55
CA TYR A 90 5.55 -6.24 -6.57
C TYR A 90 6.62 -5.70 -7.50
N GLN A 91 6.35 -5.77 -8.80
CA GLN A 91 7.08 -5.13 -9.88
C GLN A 91 6.08 -4.45 -10.81
N THR A 92 6.55 -3.56 -11.68
CA THR A 92 5.69 -2.89 -12.67
C THR A 92 4.98 -3.86 -13.62
N SER A 93 5.53 -5.06 -13.82
CA SER A 93 4.94 -6.15 -14.61
C SER A 93 3.94 -7.02 -13.84
N THR A 94 3.85 -6.87 -12.50
CA THR A 94 2.94 -7.65 -11.66
C THR A 94 1.50 -7.31 -12.01
N LYS A 95 0.72 -8.33 -12.38
CA LYS A 95 -0.72 -8.19 -12.62
C LYS A 95 -1.44 -8.00 -11.29
N LEU A 96 -2.25 -6.95 -11.20
CA LEU A 96 -3.10 -6.65 -10.06
C LEU A 96 -4.55 -6.98 -10.39
N ASN A 97 -5.29 -7.49 -9.41
CA ASN A 97 -6.72 -7.77 -9.51
C ASN A 97 -7.45 -7.07 -8.36
N LEU A 98 -8.72 -6.76 -8.56
CA LEU A 98 -9.56 -6.25 -7.48
C LEU A 98 -9.92 -7.38 -6.52
N ASN A 99 -9.77 -7.14 -5.22
CA ASN A 99 -10.31 -8.02 -4.19
C ASN A 99 -11.79 -7.72 -3.91
N ARG A 100 -12.40 -8.44 -2.94
CA ARG A 100 -13.83 -8.28 -2.61
C ARG A 100 -14.23 -6.88 -2.12
N VAL A 101 -13.26 -6.07 -1.68
CA VAL A 101 -13.48 -4.69 -1.24
C VAL A 101 -13.01 -3.67 -2.28
N GLU A 102 -12.80 -4.10 -3.53
CA GLU A 102 -12.47 -3.26 -4.69
C GLU A 102 -11.13 -2.52 -4.56
N ILE A 103 -10.16 -3.11 -3.87
CA ILE A 103 -8.78 -2.64 -3.82
C ILE A 103 -7.91 -3.54 -4.68
N LEU A 104 -6.96 -2.94 -5.42
CA LEU A 104 -6.02 -3.70 -6.24
C LEU A 104 -4.97 -4.41 -5.36
N GLU A 105 -4.82 -5.72 -5.59
CA GLU A 105 -3.81 -6.57 -4.95
C GLU A 105 -3.17 -7.52 -5.97
N PRO A 106 -1.92 -7.98 -5.74
CA PRO A 106 -1.30 -8.99 -6.58
C PRO A 106 -2.01 -10.34 -6.45
N SER A 107 -1.96 -11.15 -7.50
CA SER A 107 -2.42 -12.55 -7.42
C SER A 107 -1.53 -13.34 -6.47
N LEU A 108 -2.14 -14.06 -5.52
CA LEU A 108 -1.41 -14.91 -4.58
C LEU A 108 -0.52 -15.92 -5.33
N SER A 109 0.77 -15.88 -5.04
CA SER A 109 1.77 -16.86 -5.45
C SER A 109 2.39 -17.46 -4.20
N GLU A 110 2.02 -18.71 -3.89
CA GLU A 110 2.48 -19.41 -2.69
C GLU A 110 4.02 -19.51 -2.58
N ALA A 111 4.73 -19.46 -3.71
CA ALA A 111 6.18 -19.56 -3.75
C ALA A 111 6.94 -18.33 -3.20
N SER A 112 6.28 -17.19 -3.03
CA SER A 112 6.95 -15.91 -2.67
C SER A 112 6.19 -15.03 -1.69
N ALA A 113 5.03 -15.48 -1.21
CA ALA A 113 4.27 -14.75 -0.21
C ALA A 113 4.95 -14.82 1.16
N VAL A 114 5.07 -13.67 1.82
CA VAL A 114 5.56 -13.56 3.20
C VAL A 114 4.38 -13.16 4.08
N GLU A 115 4.10 -13.93 5.13
CA GLU A 115 3.04 -13.59 6.09
C GLU A 115 3.45 -12.37 6.93
N ALA A 116 2.52 -11.44 7.17
CA ALA A 116 2.73 -10.33 8.09
C ALA A 116 2.75 -10.87 9.53
N MET A 117 3.86 -10.63 10.25
CA MET A 117 4.01 -10.98 11.67
C MET A 117 3.12 -10.16 12.60
#